data_AF-A0A7K2X2I4-F1
#
_entry.id   AF-A0A7K2X2I4-F1
#
_cell.length_a   1.000
_cell.length_b   1.000
_cell.length_c   1.000
_cell.angle_alpha   90.00
_cell.angle_beta   90.00
_cell.angle_gamma   90.00
#
_symmetry.space_group_name_H-M   'P 1'
#
loop_
_entity.id
_entity.type
_entity.pdbx_description
1 polymer ?
#
loop_
_entity_poly.entity_id
_entity_poly.type
_entity_poly.pdbx_seq_one_letter_code
_entity_poly.pdbx_strand_id
1 'polypeptide(L)'
;APAAAAVEPAPEKAPMTARQRFGGVALGALALFLLAAFAPAALLPHVTVFVLAIVIGYYVIGHVHHALHTPLMSVTNAISGIIVVGALLQIGHTSTAVTVLSSVAILLASINVFGGFAVTRRMLAMFNRS
;
A
#
# COMPACT_ATOMS: atom_id res chain seq x y z
N ALA A 1 23.87 -11.23 -32.97
CA ALA A 1 23.43 -10.91 -31.60
C ALA A 1 23.68 -9.42 -31.38
N PRO A 2 22.71 -8.61 -30.93
CA PRO A 2 23.01 -7.23 -30.57
C PRO A 2 23.87 -7.27 -29.29
N ALA A 3 24.96 -6.50 -29.30
CA ALA A 3 25.87 -6.39 -28.17
C ALA A 3 25.11 -5.78 -26.98
N ALA A 4 25.21 -6.43 -25.82
CA ALA A 4 24.70 -5.87 -24.57
C ALA A 4 25.43 -4.56 -24.30
N ALA A 5 24.67 -3.45 -24.25
CA ALA A 5 25.20 -2.16 -23.82
C ALA A 5 25.73 -2.32 -22.40
N ALA A 6 27.01 -1.97 -22.20
CA ALA A 6 27.62 -1.94 -20.89
C ALA A 6 26.84 -0.93 -20.02
N VAL A 7 26.25 -1.41 -18.94
CA VAL A 7 25.60 -0.57 -17.94
C VAL A 7 26.71 0.24 -17.27
N GLU A 8 26.75 1.54 -17.51
CA GLU A 8 27.66 2.44 -16.80
C GLU A 8 27.38 2.32 -15.28
N PRO A 9 28.42 2.22 -14.44
CA PRO A 9 28.23 2.14 -13.00
C PRO A 9 27.55 3.41 -12.52
N ALA A 10 26.40 3.25 -11.86
CA ALA A 10 25.66 4.36 -11.27
C ALA A 10 26.60 5.14 -10.32
N PRO A 11 26.59 6.49 -10.37
CA PRO A 11 27.51 7.30 -9.58
C PRO A 11 27.34 6.97 -8.09
N GLU A 12 28.44 6.64 -7.43
CA GLU A 12 28.50 6.33 -6.01
C GLU A 12 28.05 7.58 -5.22
N LYS A 13 26.90 7.48 -4.55
CA LYS A 13 26.35 8.59 -3.76
C LYS A 13 27.35 8.93 -2.64
N ALA A 14 27.94 10.12 -2.73
CA ALA A 14 28.83 10.63 -1.70
C ALA A 14 28.18 10.53 -0.29
N PRO A 15 28.92 10.09 0.74
CA PRO A 15 28.35 9.88 2.07
C PRO A 15 27.86 11.22 2.65
N MET A 16 26.58 11.27 3.03
CA MET A 16 25.98 12.47 3.63
C MET A 16 26.79 12.89 4.86
N THR A 17 27.18 14.17 4.91
CA THR A 17 27.91 14.76 6.04
C THR A 17 27.05 14.79 7.31
N ALA A 18 27.66 14.75 8.50
CA ALA A 18 26.93 14.74 9.78
C ALA A 18 25.94 15.91 9.90
N ARG A 19 26.31 17.11 9.45
CA ARG A 19 25.44 18.30 9.43
C ARG A 19 24.21 18.13 8.54
N GLN A 20 24.36 17.48 7.38
CA GLN A 20 23.24 17.18 6.49
C GLN A 20 22.30 16.14 7.09
N ARG A 21 22.85 15.14 7.81
CA ARG A 21 22.04 14.14 8.53
C ARG A 21 21.24 14.78 9.67
N PHE A 22 21.91 15.53 10.55
CA PHE A 22 21.24 16.21 11.65
C PHE A 22 20.25 17.27 11.15
N GLY A 23 20.60 18.01 10.08
CA GLY A 23 19.69 18.95 9.43
C GLY A 23 18.44 18.26 8.87
N GLY A 24 18.60 17.11 8.20
CA GLY A 24 17.48 16.33 7.68
C GLY A 24 16.58 15.77 8.78
N VAL A 25 17.17 15.26 9.86
CA VAL A 25 16.42 14.76 11.02
C VAL A 25 15.67 15.89 11.73
N ALA A 26 16.32 17.03 11.96
CA ALA A 26 15.69 18.19 12.57
C ALA A 26 14.53 18.74 11.72
N LEU A 27 14.72 18.78 10.40
CA LEU A 27 13.66 19.19 9.46
C LEU A 27 12.47 18.22 9.49
N GLY A 28 12.74 16.91 9.50
CA GLY A 28 11.69 15.88 9.61
C GLY A 28 10.93 15.96 10.94
N ALA A 29 11.65 16.15 12.05
CA ALA A 29 11.04 16.32 13.37
C ALA A 29 10.19 17.60 13.46
N LEU A 30 10.68 18.71 12.91
CA LEU A 30 9.93 19.96 12.83
C LEU A 30 8.66 19.82 11.97
N ALA A 31 8.76 19.16 10.81
CA ALA A 31 7.63 18.91 9.95
C ALA A 31 6.56 18.07 10.67
N LEU A 32 6.96 16.99 11.35
CA LEU A 32 6.06 16.14 12.13
C LEU A 32 5.40 16.92 13.28
N PHE A 33 6.18 17.74 13.99
CA PHE A 33 5.68 18.56 15.09
C PHE A 33 4.64 19.57 14.60
N LEU A 34 4.91 20.29 13.51
CA LEU A 34 3.97 21.25 12.92
C LEU A 34 2.70 20.53 12.44
N LEU A 35 2.84 19.38 11.77
CA LEU A 35 1.70 18.58 11.36
C LEU A 35 0.83 18.19 12.57
N ALA A 36 1.43 17.74 13.67
CA ALA A 36 0.71 17.37 14.88
C ALA A 36 0.09 18.57 15.60
N ALA A 37 0.77 19.72 15.63
CA ALA A 37 0.31 20.93 16.32
C ALA A 37 -0.88 21.60 15.61
N PHE A 38 -0.97 21.48 14.29
CA PHE A 38 -2.05 22.08 13.48
C PHE A 38 -3.09 21.07 12.98
N ALA A 39 -2.91 19.76 13.26
CA ALA A 39 -3.87 18.73 12.84
C ALA A 39 -5.15 18.73 13.70
N PRO A 40 -6.30 18.37 13.11
CA PRO A 40 -7.51 18.05 13.87
C PRO A 40 -7.23 16.91 14.87
N ALA A 41 -7.79 16.98 16.08
CA ALA A 41 -7.59 15.96 17.12
C ALA A 41 -7.98 14.53 16.66
N ALA A 42 -8.96 14.41 15.75
CA ALA A 42 -9.37 13.14 15.16
C ALA A 42 -8.30 12.51 14.24
N LEU A 43 -7.37 13.30 13.69
CA LEU A 43 -6.33 12.79 12.80
C LEU A 43 -5.25 12.00 13.56
N LEU A 44 -4.93 12.40 14.80
CA LEU A 44 -3.89 11.76 15.62
C LEU A 44 -4.10 10.25 15.82
N PRO A 45 -5.28 9.75 16.21
CA PRO A 45 -5.50 8.30 16.31
C PRO A 45 -5.42 7.60 14.95
N HIS A 46 -5.92 8.21 13.86
CA HIS A 46 -5.82 7.63 12.52
C HIS A 46 -4.37 7.51 12.05
N VAL A 47 -3.55 8.54 12.27
CA VAL A 47 -2.11 8.53 11.96
C VAL A 47 -1.38 7.50 12.82
N THR A 48 -1.75 7.37 14.08
CA THR A 48 -1.17 6.37 14.99
C THR A 48 -1.44 4.96 14.48
N VAL A 49 -2.70 4.64 14.16
CA VAL A 49 -3.09 3.33 13.59
C VAL A 49 -2.41 3.11 12.24
N PHE A 50 -2.31 4.12 11.39
CA PHE A 50 -1.62 4.04 10.10
C PHE A 50 -0.14 3.69 10.24
N VAL A 51 0.60 4.38 11.12
CA VAL A 51 2.03 4.09 11.36
C VAL A 51 2.21 2.69 11.95
N LEU A 52 1.39 2.29 12.93
CA LEU A 52 1.43 0.94 13.50
C LEU A 52 1.12 -0.13 12.44
N ALA A 53 0.15 0.12 11.56
CA ALA A 53 -0.19 -0.79 10.46
C ALA A 53 0.97 -0.95 9.47
N ILE A 54 1.74 0.11 9.17
CA ILE A 54 2.95 0.01 8.35
C ILE A 54 3.98 -0.91 9.01
N VAL A 55 4.24 -0.72 10.31
CA VAL A 55 5.19 -1.54 11.07
C VAL A 55 4.76 -3.02 11.02
N ILE A 56 3.49 -3.30 11.30
CA ILE A 56 2.94 -4.66 11.23
C ILE A 56 3.10 -5.22 9.80
N GLY A 57 2.73 -4.46 8.77
CA GLY A 57 2.85 -4.89 7.38
C GLY A 57 4.28 -5.26 6.98
N TYR A 58 5.27 -4.48 7.42
CA TYR A 58 6.69 -4.79 7.21
C TYR A 58 7.09 -6.13 7.83
N TYR A 59 6.73 -6.37 9.10
CA TYR A 59 7.08 -7.62 9.78
C TYR A 59 6.36 -8.85 9.22
N VAL A 60 5.11 -8.68 8.79
CA VAL A 60 4.28 -9.76 8.21
C VAL A 60 4.80 -10.19 6.84
N ILE A 61 5.17 -9.24 5.97
CA ILE A 61 5.64 -9.56 4.61
C ILE A 61 7.14 -9.92 4.58
N GLY A 62 7.95 -9.35 5.47
CA GLY A 62 9.41 -9.50 5.46
C GLY A 62 9.94 -10.93 5.59
N HIS A 63 9.12 -11.87 6.07
CA HIS A 63 9.52 -13.25 6.36
C HIS A 63 8.74 -14.31 5.57
N VAL A 64 8.12 -13.94 4.44
CA VAL A 64 7.41 -14.92 3.60
C VAL A 64 8.39 -15.82 2.84
N HIS A 65 8.03 -17.10 2.67
CA HIS A 65 8.81 -18.02 1.85
C HIS A 65 8.83 -17.56 0.38
N HIS A 66 9.97 -17.70 -0.33
CA HIS A 66 10.12 -17.19 -1.70
C HIS A 66 9.06 -17.72 -2.69
N ALA A 67 8.68 -19.00 -2.55
CA ALA A 67 7.60 -19.61 -3.32
C ALA A 67 6.23 -18.91 -3.17
N LEU A 68 6.03 -18.14 -2.10
CA LEU A 68 4.78 -17.45 -1.80
C LEU A 68 4.74 -16.01 -2.30
N HIS A 69 5.79 -15.43 -2.89
CA HIS A 69 5.74 -14.03 -3.36
C HIS A 69 4.66 -13.79 -4.41
N THR A 70 4.47 -14.73 -5.35
CA THR A 70 3.43 -14.61 -6.39
C THR A 70 2.01 -14.77 -5.80
N PRO A 71 1.73 -15.80 -4.98
CA PRO A 71 0.47 -15.84 -4.21
C PRO A 71 0.23 -14.61 -3.33
N LEU A 72 1.28 -14.08 -2.69
CA LEU A 72 1.20 -12.89 -1.85
C LEU A 72 0.81 -11.66 -2.66
N MET A 73 1.41 -11.46 -3.84
CA MET A 73 1.05 -10.38 -4.74
C MET A 73 -0.45 -10.44 -5.11
N SER A 74 -0.96 -11.63 -5.40
CA SER A 74 -2.39 -11.86 -5.68
C SER A 74 -3.28 -11.54 -4.47
N VAL A 75 -2.87 -11.94 -3.25
CA VAL A 75 -3.58 -11.59 -2.00
C VAL A 75 -3.61 -10.09 -1.79
N THR A 76 -2.48 -9.40 -1.95
CA THR A 76 -2.43 -7.94 -1.74
C THR A 76 -3.32 -7.20 -2.74
N ASN A 77 -3.46 -7.73 -3.95
CA ASN A 77 -4.44 -7.22 -4.91
C ASN A 77 -5.87 -7.41 -4.38
N ALA A 78 -6.25 -8.61 -3.92
CA ALA A 78 -7.58 -8.86 -3.36
C ALA A 78 -7.90 -7.97 -2.14
N ILE A 79 -6.93 -7.77 -1.25
CA ILE A 79 -7.07 -6.92 -0.05
C ILE A 79 -7.27 -5.45 -0.44
N SER A 80 -6.65 -4.98 -1.53
CA SER A 80 -6.86 -3.61 -2.04
C SER A 80 -8.32 -3.31 -2.39
N GLY A 81 -9.15 -4.35 -2.58
CA GLY A 81 -10.59 -4.26 -2.73
C GLY A 81 -11.34 -3.62 -1.55
N ILE A 82 -10.66 -3.34 -0.42
CA ILE A 82 -11.20 -2.56 0.72
C ILE A 82 -11.81 -1.21 0.31
N ILE A 83 -11.43 -0.67 -0.86
CA ILE A 83 -12.06 0.51 -1.48
C ILE A 83 -13.59 0.39 -1.58
N VAL A 84 -14.14 -0.83 -1.58
CA VAL A 84 -15.59 -1.08 -1.54
C VAL A 84 -16.26 -0.41 -0.34
N VAL A 85 -15.58 -0.32 0.81
CA VAL A 85 -16.11 0.34 2.02
C VAL A 85 -16.33 1.83 1.74
N GLY A 86 -15.38 2.48 1.07
CA GLY A 86 -15.51 3.88 0.68
C GLY A 86 -16.68 4.11 -0.28
N ALA A 87 -16.89 3.21 -1.23
CA ALA A 87 -18.00 3.30 -2.18
C ALA A 87 -19.37 3.03 -1.52
N LEU A 88 -19.44 2.10 -0.57
CA LEU A 88 -20.66 1.81 0.20
C LEU A 88 -21.10 3.00 1.04
N LEU A 89 -20.16 3.77 1.61
CA LEU A 89 -20.47 4.99 2.36
C LEU A 89 -21.11 6.09 1.51
N GLN A 90 -20.95 6.03 0.18
CA GLN A 90 -21.50 7.00 -0.76
C GLN A 90 -22.86 6.58 -1.34
N ILE A 91 -23.31 5.35 -1.04
CA ILE A 91 -24.61 4.88 -1.50
C ILE A 91 -25.73 5.67 -0.80
N GLY A 92 -26.74 6.12 -1.55
CA GLY A 92 -27.83 6.94 -1.00
C GLY A 92 -27.54 8.44 -0.93
N HIS A 93 -26.46 8.93 -1.55
CA HIS A 93 -26.22 10.36 -1.71
C HIS A 93 -27.29 11.00 -2.62
N THR A 94 -27.72 12.23 -2.32
CA THR A 94 -28.79 12.94 -3.05
C THR A 94 -28.44 13.22 -4.52
N SER A 95 -27.17 13.15 -4.87
CA SER A 95 -26.70 13.37 -6.24
C SER A 95 -26.74 12.07 -7.03
N THR A 96 -27.53 12.04 -8.11
CA THR A 96 -27.59 10.90 -9.03
C THR A 96 -26.21 10.53 -9.57
N ALA A 97 -25.35 11.52 -9.84
CA ALA A 97 -23.99 11.27 -10.33
C ALA A 97 -23.14 10.50 -9.29
N VAL A 98 -23.23 10.89 -8.02
CA VAL A 98 -22.51 10.19 -6.93
C VAL A 98 -23.04 8.78 -6.77
N THR A 99 -24.36 8.57 -6.84
CA THR A 99 -24.96 7.24 -6.74
C THR A 99 -24.52 6.33 -7.89
N VAL A 100 -24.47 6.84 -9.12
CA VAL A 100 -23.99 6.08 -10.29
C VAL A 100 -22.51 5.73 -10.14
N LEU A 101 -21.66 6.70 -9.78
CA LEU A 101 -20.23 6.45 -9.57
C LEU A 101 -19.98 5.45 -8.45
N SER A 102 -20.73 5.54 -7.35
CA SER A 102 -20.62 4.62 -6.20
C SER A 102 -21.04 3.21 -6.58
N SER A 103 -22.11 3.07 -7.38
CA SER A 103 -22.57 1.78 -7.91
C SER A 103 -21.50 1.12 -8.79
N VAL A 104 -20.87 1.89 -9.68
CA VAL A 104 -19.76 1.41 -10.52
C VAL A 104 -18.54 1.06 -9.69
N ALA A 105 -18.18 1.89 -8.70
CA ALA A 105 -17.07 1.63 -7.80
C ALA A 105 -17.28 0.33 -6.99
N ILE A 106 -18.49 0.07 -6.50
CA ILE A 106 -18.85 -1.19 -5.82
C ILE A 106 -18.69 -2.38 -6.77
N LEU A 107 -19.16 -2.27 -8.01
CA LEU A 107 -19.03 -3.33 -9.02
C LEU A 107 -17.55 -3.66 -9.28
N LEU A 108 -16.72 -2.65 -9.54
CA LEU A 108 -15.29 -2.83 -9.83
C LEU A 108 -14.53 -3.36 -8.61
N ALA A 109 -14.83 -2.84 -7.42
CA ALA A 109 -14.23 -3.34 -6.18
C ALA A 109 -14.62 -4.80 -5.91
N SER A 110 -15.87 -5.18 -6.18
CA SER A 110 -16.33 -6.56 -6.08
C SER A 110 -15.54 -7.47 -7.03
N ILE A 111 -15.35 -7.09 -8.29
CA ILE A 111 -14.54 -7.84 -9.26
C ILE A 111 -13.11 -8.03 -8.74
N ASN A 112 -12.51 -6.99 -8.17
CA ASN A 112 -11.17 -7.07 -7.58
C ASN A 112 -11.12 -8.08 -6.43
N VAL A 113 -12.05 -8.00 -5.46
CA VAL A 113 -12.13 -8.89 -4.31
C VAL A 113 -12.33 -10.34 -4.76
N PHE A 114 -13.38 -10.62 -5.52
CA PHE A 114 -13.72 -11.99 -5.94
C PHE A 114 -12.65 -12.57 -6.87
N GLY A 115 -12.18 -11.81 -7.85
CA GLY A 115 -11.14 -12.24 -8.78
C GLY A 115 -9.81 -12.51 -8.06
N GLY A 116 -9.38 -11.59 -7.20
CA GLY A 116 -8.14 -11.71 -6.44
C GLY A 116 -8.13 -12.91 -5.50
N PHE A 117 -9.22 -13.15 -4.75
CA PHE A 117 -9.30 -14.33 -3.87
C PHE A 117 -9.44 -15.64 -4.65
N ALA A 118 -10.16 -15.68 -5.77
CA ALA A 118 -10.28 -16.87 -6.61
C ALA A 118 -8.92 -17.29 -7.21
N VAL A 119 -8.16 -16.33 -7.73
CA VAL A 119 -6.80 -16.57 -8.27
C VAL A 119 -5.86 -17.02 -7.16
N THR A 120 -5.86 -16.34 -6.02
CA THR A 120 -5.06 -16.73 -4.86
C THR A 120 -5.34 -18.17 -4.45
N ARG A 121 -6.62 -18.54 -4.33
CA ARG A 121 -7.02 -19.91 -3.97
C ARG A 121 -6.49 -20.94 -4.97
N ARG A 122 -6.56 -20.64 -6.28
CA ARG A 122 -5.99 -21.49 -7.32
C ARG A 122 -4.48 -21.61 -7.18
N MET A 123 -3.78 -20.52 -6.87
CA MET A 123 -2.33 -20.53 -6.66
C MET A 123 -1.93 -21.39 -5.46
N LEU A 124 -2.59 -21.19 -4.32
CA LEU A 124 -2.30 -21.95 -3.10
C LEU A 124 -2.65 -23.43 -3.23
N ALA A 125 -3.71 -23.78 -3.97
CA ALA A 125 -4.07 -25.18 -4.23
C ALA A 125 -3.00 -25.97 -5.00
N MET A 126 -2.09 -25.30 -5.73
CA MET A 126 -0.98 -25.96 -6.42
C MET A 126 0.09 -26.50 -5.45
N PHE A 127 0.18 -25.97 -4.22
CA PHE A 127 1.08 -26.49 -3.20
C PHE A 127 0.54 -27.73 -2.47
N ASN A 128 -0.78 -27.96 -2.51
CA ASN A 128 -1.43 -29.11 -1.87
C ASN A 128 -1.57 -30.32 -2.82
N ARG A 129 -1.12 -30.22 -4.07
CA ARG A 129 -1.18 -31.29 -5.08
C ARG A 129 0.10 -32.14 -5.17
N SER A 130 1.00 -31.98 -4.21
CA SER A 130 2.19 -32.79 -4.00
C SER A 130 2.08 -33.56 -2.70
#